data_AF-A0AAI8U2E9-F1
#
_entry.id   AF-A0AAI8U2E9-F1
#
_cell.length_a   1.000
_cell.length_b   1.000
_cell.length_c   1.000
_cell.angle_alpha   90.00
_cell.angle_beta   90.00
_cell.angle_gamma   90.00
#
_symmetry.space_group_name_H-M   'P 1'
#
loop_
_entity.id
_entity.type
_entity.pdbx_description
1 polymer ?
#
loop_
_entity_poly.entity_id
_entity_poly.type
_entity_poly.pdbx_seq_one_letter_code
_entity_poly.pdbx_strand_id
1 'polypeptide(L)'
;MTSTTAGPVRQTKGGQFIDAATLIALLFITLFVTTFVFAQEDETPPPAETTSVAQPVISPAEQQQFDLMKAQGMVDDETVAALTTANAPSDNKYTIEWVPLLGMIALAVAYLAFVYFMSFREYHEVIAARFGSRFSPDEES
;
A
#
# COMPACT_ATOMS: atom_id res chain seq x y z
N MET A 1 19.58 -30.52 39.68
CA MET A 1 19.06 -30.62 38.31
C MET A 1 17.60 -31.01 38.40
N THR A 2 16.69 -30.04 38.39
CA THR A 2 15.23 -30.29 38.50
C THR A 2 14.60 -30.07 37.15
N SER A 3 14.10 -31.16 36.57
CA SER A 3 13.57 -31.25 35.21
C SER A 3 12.25 -30.49 35.08
N THR A 4 12.26 -29.40 34.32
CA THR A 4 11.04 -28.71 33.87
C THR A 4 10.30 -29.60 32.87
N THR A 5 9.30 -30.34 33.34
CA THR A 5 8.36 -31.04 32.43
C THR A 5 7.30 -30.03 32.01
N ALA A 6 7.52 -29.35 30.89
CA ALA A 6 6.47 -28.60 30.22
C ALA A 6 5.44 -29.61 29.66
N GLY A 7 4.31 -29.77 30.36
CA GLY A 7 3.18 -30.53 29.83
C GLY A 7 2.65 -29.88 28.55
N PRO A 8 2.05 -30.66 27.63
CA PRO A 8 1.58 -30.14 26.36
C PRO A 8 0.49 -29.08 26.62
N VAL A 9 0.76 -27.84 26.23
CA VAL A 9 -0.19 -26.72 26.35
C VAL A 9 -1.42 -27.10 25.54
N ARG A 10 -2.52 -27.38 26.24
CA ARG A 10 -3.77 -27.81 25.62
C ARG A 10 -4.38 -26.60 24.92
N GLN A 11 -4.00 -26.39 23.66
CA GLN A 11 -4.52 -25.33 22.82
C GLN A 11 -6.05 -25.45 22.78
N THR A 12 -6.73 -24.39 23.22
CA THR A 12 -8.18 -24.39 23.31
C THR A 12 -8.76 -24.40 21.89
N LYS A 13 -9.75 -25.28 21.64
CA LYS A 13 -10.36 -25.43 20.31
C LYS A 13 -10.89 -24.11 19.74
N GLY A 14 -11.30 -23.17 20.61
CA GLY A 14 -11.71 -21.83 20.21
C GLY A 14 -10.55 -20.95 19.70
N GLY A 15 -9.37 -21.04 20.31
CA GLY A 15 -8.19 -20.30 19.85
C GLY A 15 -7.71 -20.73 18.47
N GLN A 16 -7.79 -22.04 18.17
CA GLN A 16 -7.45 -22.57 16.85
C GLN A 16 -8.44 -22.13 15.75
N PHE A 17 -9.72 -21.99 16.07
CA PHE A 17 -10.71 -21.50 15.11
C PHE A 17 -10.50 -20.03 14.78
N ILE A 18 -10.22 -19.20 15.79
CA ILE A 18 -9.94 -17.77 15.59
C ILE A 18 -8.65 -17.59 14.79
N ASP A 19 -7.61 -18.36 15.08
CA ASP A 19 -6.35 -18.36 14.33
C ASP A 19 -6.58 -18.71 12.85
N ALA A 20 -7.26 -19.83 12.58
CA ALA A 20 -7.60 -20.26 11.22
C ALA A 20 -8.45 -19.21 10.47
N ALA A 21 -9.47 -18.65 11.12
CA ALA A 21 -10.31 -17.61 10.53
C ALA A 21 -9.52 -16.33 10.22
N THR A 22 -8.59 -15.96 11.10
CA THR A 22 -7.71 -14.80 10.90
C THR A 22 -6.75 -15.03 9.74
N LEU A 23 -6.16 -16.23 9.63
CA LEU A 23 -5.27 -16.59 8.53
C LEU A 23 -6.00 -16.57 7.18
N ILE A 24 -7.23 -17.10 7.13
CA ILE A 24 -8.08 -17.05 5.93
C ILE A 24 -8.41 -15.60 5.55
N ALA A 25 -8.78 -14.77 6.52
CA ALA A 25 -9.06 -13.36 6.28
C ALA A 25 -7.83 -12.61 5.75
N LEU A 26 -6.65 -12.83 6.35
CA LEU A 26 -5.40 -12.24 5.88
C LEU A 26 -5.03 -12.68 4.46
N LEU A 27 -5.19 -13.97 4.15
CA LEU A 27 -4.98 -14.50 2.80
C LEU A 27 -5.90 -13.83 1.79
N PHE A 28 -7.19 -13.69 2.13
CA PHE A 28 -8.17 -13.05 1.26
C PHE A 28 -7.83 -11.57 1.05
N ILE A 29 -7.48 -10.84 2.11
CA ILE A 29 -7.08 -9.43 2.03
C ILE A 29 -5.82 -9.27 1.17
N THR A 30 -4.80 -10.10 1.39
CA THR A 30 -3.57 -10.03 0.59
C THR A 30 -3.85 -10.30 -0.88
N LEU A 31 -4.62 -11.34 -1.21
CA LEU A 31 -5.00 -11.64 -2.60
C LEU A 31 -5.86 -10.53 -3.20
N PHE A 32 -6.80 -9.97 -2.44
CA PHE A 32 -7.65 -8.88 -2.92
C PHE A 32 -6.84 -7.61 -3.21
N VAL A 33 -5.98 -7.20 -2.29
CA VAL A 33 -5.15 -6.00 -2.44
C VAL A 33 -4.18 -6.17 -3.61
N THR A 34 -3.46 -7.29 -3.70
CA THR A 34 -2.54 -7.50 -4.82
C THR A 34 -3.25 -7.56 -6.18
N THR A 35 -4.43 -8.17 -6.24
CA THR A 35 -5.16 -8.37 -7.51
C THR A 35 -5.98 -7.16 -7.94
N PHE A 36 -6.60 -6.45 -7.01
CA PHE A 36 -7.55 -5.38 -7.36
C PHE A 36 -7.04 -3.98 -7.03
N VAL A 37 -6.04 -3.84 -6.16
CA VAL A 37 -5.41 -2.55 -5.85
C VAL A 37 -4.12 -2.37 -6.63
N PHE A 38 -3.26 -3.40 -6.68
CA PHE A 38 -1.96 -3.28 -7.35
C PHE A 38 -1.96 -3.78 -8.80
N ALA A 39 -2.69 -4.84 -9.16
CA ALA A 39 -2.72 -5.32 -10.54
C ALA A 39 -3.57 -4.46 -11.50
N GLN A 40 -4.14 -3.34 -11.03
CA GLN A 40 -4.75 -2.31 -11.89
C GLN A 40 -3.77 -1.23 -12.35
N GLU A 41 -2.49 -1.32 -11.97
CA GLU A 41 -1.45 -0.63 -12.72
C GLU A 41 -1.35 -1.29 -14.10
N ASP A 42 -2.20 -0.87 -15.03
CA ASP A 42 -1.85 -0.84 -16.45
C ASP A 42 -0.48 -0.15 -16.48
N GLU A 43 0.59 -0.93 -16.67
CA GLU A 43 1.97 -0.46 -16.83
C GLU A 43 2.02 0.53 -18.00
N THR A 44 1.60 1.76 -17.74
CA THR A 44 2.04 2.91 -18.48
C THR A 44 3.41 3.20 -17.88
N PRO A 45 4.50 3.05 -18.64
CA PRO A 45 5.84 3.30 -18.12
C PRO A 45 5.86 4.65 -17.40
N PRO A 46 6.54 4.77 -16.25
CA PRO A 46 6.54 6.00 -15.47
C PRO A 46 6.89 7.17 -16.39
N PRO A 47 6.09 8.25 -16.39
CA PRO A 47 6.42 9.42 -17.18
C PRO A 47 7.76 9.93 -16.65
N ALA A 48 8.79 9.81 -17.48
CA ALA A 48 10.10 10.38 -17.20
C ALA A 48 9.87 11.81 -16.70
N GLU A 49 10.44 12.14 -15.54
CA GLU A 49 10.36 13.46 -14.95
C GLU A 49 10.68 14.48 -16.04
N THR A 50 9.66 15.21 -16.51
CA THR A 50 9.88 16.35 -17.38
C THR A 50 10.43 17.45 -16.50
N THR A 51 11.73 17.35 -16.19
CA THR A 51 12.58 18.51 -15.98
C THR A 51 12.22 19.43 -17.14
N SER A 52 11.65 20.61 -16.86
CA SER A 52 11.25 21.55 -17.89
C SER A 52 12.44 21.72 -18.81
N VAL A 53 12.36 21.14 -20.00
CA VAL A 53 13.47 21.15 -20.94
C VAL A 53 13.61 22.63 -21.29
N ALA A 54 14.67 23.26 -20.77
CA ALA A 54 15.14 24.53 -21.29
C ALA A 54 15.04 24.40 -22.80
N GLN A 55 14.27 25.28 -23.45
CA GLN A 55 13.91 25.17 -24.86
C GLN A 55 15.10 24.61 -25.63
N PRO A 56 14.95 23.46 -26.33
CA PRO A 56 16.10 22.84 -26.97
C PRO A 56 16.77 23.91 -27.84
N VAL A 57 18.07 24.13 -27.61
CA VAL A 57 18.85 25.06 -28.43
C VAL A 57 19.05 24.36 -29.76
N ILE A 58 18.05 24.48 -30.65
CA ILE A 58 18.09 23.90 -31.98
C ILE A 58 19.12 24.69 -32.80
N SER A 59 20.13 23.99 -33.30
CA SER A 59 21.13 24.59 -34.18
C SER A 59 20.53 24.95 -35.55
N PRO A 60 21.11 25.91 -36.28
CA PRO A 60 20.61 26.28 -37.62
C PRO A 60 20.55 25.10 -38.61
N ALA A 61 21.44 24.12 -38.47
CA ALA A 61 21.47 22.93 -39.31
C ALA A 61 20.29 21.98 -39.02
N GLU A 62 19.90 21.83 -37.75
CA GLU A 62 18.76 21.01 -37.34
C GLU A 62 17.43 21.62 -37.78
N GLN A 63 17.30 22.95 -37.77
CA GLN A 63 16.14 23.64 -38.36
C GLN A 63 16.00 23.35 -39.86
N GLN A 64 17.11 23.43 -40.61
CA GLN A 64 17.09 23.12 -42.04
C GLN A 64 16.74 21.65 -42.31
N GLN A 65 17.25 20.72 -41.51
CA GLN A 65 16.89 19.31 -41.62
C GLN A 65 15.40 19.08 -41.34
N PHE A 66 14.85 19.74 -40.32
CA PHE A 66 13.42 19.65 -40.00
C PHE A 66 12.54 20.25 -41.10
N ASP A 67 12.95 21.36 -41.70
CA ASP A 67 12.25 21.98 -42.83
C ASP A 67 12.25 21.10 -44.09
N LEU A 68 13.37 20.39 -44.36
CA LEU A 68 13.44 19.41 -45.44
C LEU A 68 12.52 18.20 -45.17
N MET A 69 12.43 17.73 -43.92
CA MET A 69 11.54 16.63 -43.54
C MET A 69 10.06 17.02 -43.67
N LYS A 70 9.69 18.26 -43.31
CA LYS A 70 8.36 18.82 -43.57
C LYS A 70 8.07 18.91 -45.07
N ALA A 71 9.02 19.40 -45.87
CA ALA A 71 8.86 19.51 -47.32
C ALA A 71 8.72 18.14 -48.01
N GLN A 72 9.29 17.08 -47.44
CA GLN A 72 9.13 15.70 -47.91
C GLN A 72 7.87 15.00 -47.39
N GLY A 73 7.02 15.71 -46.62
CA GLY A 73 5.77 15.17 -46.07
C GLY A 73 5.98 14.13 -44.98
N MET A 74 7.17 14.04 -44.39
CA MET A 74 7.47 13.12 -43.29
C MET A 74 7.03 13.67 -41.93
N VAL A 75 6.80 14.98 -41.83
CA VAL A 75 6.35 15.65 -40.61
C VAL A 75 5.13 16.48 -40.95
N ASP A 76 4.03 16.23 -40.24
CA ASP A 76 2.78 16.96 -40.34
C ASP A 76 2.59 17.85 -39.10
N ASP A 77 2.46 19.15 -39.33
CA ASP A 77 2.34 20.15 -38.27
C ASP A 77 1.04 19.96 -37.47
N GLU A 78 -0.03 19.46 -38.10
CA GLU A 78 -1.30 19.19 -37.41
C GLU A 78 -1.15 18.03 -36.42
N THR A 79 -0.53 16.93 -36.84
CA THR A 79 -0.20 15.79 -35.98
C THR A 79 0.74 16.18 -34.84
N VAL A 80 1.77 16.97 -35.13
CA VAL A 80 2.73 17.43 -34.09
C VAL A 80 2.03 18.34 -33.08
N ALA A 81 1.17 19.26 -33.52
CA ALA A 81 0.40 20.12 -32.63
C ALA A 81 -0.54 19.29 -31.74
N ALA A 82 -1.25 18.31 -32.32
CA ALA A 82 -2.14 17.41 -31.58
C ALA A 82 -1.38 16.60 -30.51
N LEU A 83 -0.22 16.03 -30.86
CA LEU A 83 0.63 15.28 -29.92
C LEU A 83 1.20 16.17 -28.81
N THR A 84 1.56 17.41 -29.14
CA THR A 84 2.07 18.39 -28.16
C THR A 84 0.98 18.77 -27.17
N THR A 85 -0.24 19.05 -27.64
CA THR A 85 -1.39 19.36 -26.78
C THR A 85 -1.78 18.18 -25.91
N ALA A 86 -1.78 16.95 -26.44
CA ALA A 86 -2.09 15.74 -25.69
C ALA A 86 -1.09 15.47 -24.55
N ASN A 87 0.18 15.87 -24.72
CA ASN A 87 1.24 15.64 -23.74
C ASN A 87 1.57 16.85 -22.86
N ALA A 88 0.91 17.99 -23.08
CA ALA A 88 1.13 19.20 -22.31
C ALA A 88 1.01 18.92 -20.79
N PRO A 89 1.92 19.47 -19.96
CA PRO A 89 1.76 19.42 -18.51
C PRO A 89 0.45 20.12 -18.15
N SER A 90 -0.49 19.38 -17.57
CA SER A 90 -1.70 19.97 -16.99
C SER A 90 -1.70 19.71 -15.49
N ASP A 91 -2.14 20.72 -14.73
CA ASP A 91 -2.22 20.66 -13.26
C ASP A 91 -3.15 19.54 -12.76
N ASN A 92 -3.94 18.95 -13.66
CA ASN A 92 -4.91 17.91 -13.39
C ASN A 92 -4.45 16.51 -13.86
N LYS A 93 -3.17 16.31 -14.19
CA LYS A 93 -2.65 14.99 -14.60
C LYS A 93 -2.68 13.95 -13.47
N TYR A 94 -2.75 14.37 -12.21
CA TYR A 94 -2.75 13.48 -11.05
C TYR A 94 -3.98 13.74 -10.18
N THR A 95 -4.95 12.83 -10.26
CA THR A 95 -6.10 12.82 -9.36
C THR A 95 -5.78 12.00 -8.12
N ILE A 96 -5.98 12.56 -6.93
CA ILE A 96 -5.83 11.80 -5.68
C ILE A 96 -6.93 10.74 -5.64
N GLU A 97 -6.52 9.48 -5.67
CA GLU A 97 -7.42 8.36 -5.45
C GLU A 97 -7.70 8.18 -3.96
N TRP A 98 -8.87 8.62 -3.52
CA TRP A 98 -9.27 8.59 -2.11
C TRP A 98 -9.47 7.18 -1.55
N VAL A 99 -9.84 6.22 -2.40
CA VAL A 99 -10.12 4.84 -2.00
C VAL A 99 -8.88 4.12 -1.46
N PRO A 100 -7.76 4.02 -2.22
CA PRO A 100 -6.53 3.40 -1.69
C PRO A 100 -5.97 4.19 -0.50
N LEU A 101 -6.08 5.52 -0.50
CA LEU A 101 -5.64 6.36 0.63
C LEU A 101 -6.37 6.02 1.92
N LEU A 102 -7.71 5.94 1.87
CA LEU A 102 -8.54 5.54 3.02
C LEU A 102 -8.27 4.09 3.43
N GLY A 103 -8.05 3.19 2.47
CA GLY A 103 -7.68 1.81 2.74
C GLY A 103 -6.40 1.69 3.56
N MET A 104 -5.35 2.46 3.21
CA MET A 104 -4.09 2.48 3.95
C MET A 104 -4.26 3.04 5.37
N ILE A 105 -5.06 4.10 5.53
CA ILE A 105 -5.38 4.66 6.85
C ILE A 105 -6.09 3.61 7.71
N ALA A 106 -7.11 2.94 7.16
CA ALA A 106 -7.86 1.92 7.88
C ALA A 106 -6.98 0.74 8.30
N LEU A 107 -6.07 0.28 7.42
CA LEU A 107 -5.12 -0.79 7.71
C LEU A 107 -4.17 -0.40 8.85
N ALA A 108 -3.64 0.82 8.83
CA ALA A 108 -2.76 1.32 9.87
C ALA A 108 -3.47 1.38 11.24
N VAL A 109 -4.72 1.86 11.28
CA VAL A 109 -5.53 1.90 12.51
C VAL A 109 -5.83 0.49 13.01
N ALA A 110 -6.20 -0.44 12.12
CA ALA A 110 -6.49 -1.83 12.49
C ALA A 110 -5.26 -2.52 13.09
N TYR A 111 -4.09 -2.32 12.49
CA TYR A 111 -2.82 -2.84 13.02
C TYR A 111 -2.49 -2.24 14.39
N LEU A 112 -2.62 -0.93 14.54
CA LEU A 112 -2.38 -0.26 15.82
C LEU A 112 -3.31 -0.79 16.93
N ALA A 113 -4.59 -0.96 16.61
CA ALA A 113 -5.56 -1.54 17.53
C ALA A 113 -5.19 -2.98 17.90
N PHE A 114 -4.80 -3.81 16.92
CA PHE A 114 -4.36 -5.18 17.16
C PHE A 114 -3.16 -5.23 18.12
N VAL A 115 -2.13 -4.41 17.87
CA VAL A 115 -0.94 -4.32 18.75
C VAL A 115 -1.34 -3.88 20.15
N TYR A 116 -2.21 -2.87 20.25
CA TYR A 116 -2.71 -2.38 21.54
C TYR A 116 -3.43 -3.49 22.33
N PHE A 117 -4.37 -4.21 21.71
CA PHE A 117 -5.10 -5.29 22.38
C PHE A 117 -4.21 -6.49 22.73
N MET A 118 -3.29 -6.89 21.84
CA MET A 118 -2.35 -7.99 22.11
C MET A 118 -1.44 -7.65 23.28
N SER A 119 -0.94 -6.41 23.34
CA SER A 119 -0.07 -5.93 24.42
C SER A 119 -0.77 -6.04 25.78
N PHE A 120 -2.03 -5.61 25.89
CA PHE A 120 -2.80 -5.74 27.15
C PHE A 120 -2.99 -7.18 27.60
N ARG A 121 -3.16 -8.13 26.67
CA ARG A 121 -3.36 -9.55 27.00
C ARG A 121 -2.15 -10.14 27.72
N GLU A 122 -0.94 -9.82 27.25
CA GLU A 122 0.30 -10.29 27.87
C GLU A 122 0.59 -9.57 29.19
N TYR A 123 0.29 -8.28 29.31
CA TYR A 123 0.41 -7.56 30.57
C TYR A 123 -0.53 -8.10 31.65
N HIS A 124 -1.76 -8.50 31.31
CA HIS A 124 -2.70 -9.09 32.26
C HIS A 124 -2.23 -10.45 32.78
N GLU A 125 -1.65 -11.30 31.92
CA GLU A 125 -1.09 -12.59 32.35
C GLU A 125 0.10 -12.41 33.30
N VAL A 126 0.97 -11.42 33.05
CA VAL A 126 2.10 -11.10 33.95
C VAL A 126 1.63 -10.46 35.26
N ILE A 127 0.61 -9.59 35.23
CA ILE A 127 0.02 -9.01 36.45
C ILE A 127 -0.69 -10.09 37.27
N ALA A 128 -1.46 -10.98 36.65
CA ALA A 128 -2.10 -12.10 37.33
C ALA A 128 -1.07 -13.07 37.93
N ALA A 129 0.01 -13.36 37.20
CA ALA A 129 1.10 -14.21 37.68
C ALA A 129 1.93 -13.55 38.80
N ARG A 130 2.08 -12.23 38.81
CA ARG A 130 2.92 -11.50 39.78
C ARG A 130 2.16 -10.97 41.00
N PHE A 131 0.86 -10.69 40.88
CA PHE A 131 0.03 -10.13 41.97
C PHE A 131 -1.06 -11.08 42.51
N GLY A 132 -1.37 -12.16 41.80
CA GLY A 132 -2.37 -13.14 42.22
C GLY A 132 -3.80 -12.58 42.25
N SER A 133 -4.78 -13.48 42.32
CA SER A 133 -6.23 -13.24 42.23
C SER A 133 -6.85 -12.43 43.39
N ARG A 134 -6.16 -11.43 43.96
CA ARG A 134 -6.67 -10.61 45.08
C ARG A 134 -7.64 -9.50 44.66
N PHE A 135 -7.99 -9.47 43.37
CA PHE A 135 -9.00 -8.60 42.81
C PHE A 135 -10.09 -9.39 42.07
N SER A 136 -10.33 -10.65 42.46
CA SER A 136 -11.71 -11.14 42.39
C SER A 136 -12.45 -10.41 43.51
N PRO A 137 -13.44 -9.53 43.21
CA PRO A 137 -14.40 -9.15 44.21
C PRO A 137 -15.22 -10.43 44.47
N ASP A 138 -14.74 -11.22 45.44
CA ASP A 138 -15.45 -12.39 45.89
C ASP A 138 -16.81 -11.94 46.40
N GLU A 139 -17.79 -12.61 45.82
CA GLU A 139 -19.17 -12.75 46.22
C GLU A 139 -19.41 -12.66 47.73
N GLU A 140 -20.54 -12.03 48.07
CA GLU A 140 -21.27 -12.19 49.32
C GLU A 140 -21.13 -13.58 49.96
N SER A 141 -20.72 -13.63 51.23
CA SER A 141 -21.50 -14.25 52.33
C SER A 141 -20.78 -14.07 53.67
#